data_AF-T0LK56-F1
#
_entry.id   AF-T0LK56-F1
#
_cell.length_a   1.000
_cell.length_b   1.000
_cell.length_c   1.000
_cell.angle_alpha   90.00
_cell.angle_beta   90.00
_cell.angle_gamma   90.00
#
_symmetry.space_group_name_H-M   'P 1'
#
loop_
_entity.id
_entity.type
_entity.pdbx_description
1 polymer ?
#
loop_
_entity_poly.entity_id
_entity_poly.type
_entity_poly.pdbx_seq_one_letter_code
_entity_poly.pdbx_strand_id
1 'polypeptide(L)'
;MVWACVLQYYIYKKSVCGDNASGNLPNGEPCPNVDILVWAQTGAYVLIALSEIFASITSLEYAFSKAPKNMRSMVQAVALFMSAISAALGQAFTPLSADPYLVWNYGIVAVLAAVAGAIFWVQFRGLDAEEDAMNELPEGRVGAGTAPSGGVLGHEMNELAESGKKY
;
A
#
# COMPACT_ATOMS: atom_id res chain seq x y z
N MET A 1 9.09 2.66 -9.64
CA MET A 1 9.17 3.12 -11.05
C MET A 1 10.16 4.25 -11.27
N VAL A 2 10.23 5.27 -10.41
CA VAL A 2 11.23 6.36 -10.53
C VAL A 2 12.68 5.84 -10.61
N TRP A 3 13.07 4.87 -9.76
CA TRP A 3 14.41 4.25 -9.82
C TRP A 3 14.74 3.62 -11.18
N ALA A 4 13.78 2.89 -11.76
CA ALA A 4 13.92 2.26 -13.07
C ALA A 4 14.02 3.31 -14.19
N CYS A 5 13.25 4.40 -14.10
CA CYS A 5 13.33 5.52 -15.04
C CYS A 5 14.73 6.19 -15.01
N VAL A 6 15.25 6.45 -13.81
CA VAL A 6 16.59 7.03 -13.62
C VAL A 6 17.68 6.11 -14.15
N LEU A 7 17.61 4.81 -13.86
CA LEU A 7 18.57 3.83 -14.41
C LEU A 7 18.50 3.76 -15.93
N GLN A 8 17.29 3.68 -16.50
CA GLN A 8 17.11 3.62 -17.94
C GLN A 8 17.65 4.88 -18.63
N TYR A 9 17.46 6.05 -18.02
CA TYR A 9 18.06 7.31 -18.50
C TYR A 9 19.60 7.27 -18.50
N TYR A 10 20.21 6.74 -17.43
CA TYR A 10 21.67 6.59 -17.36
C TYR A 10 22.21 5.54 -18.34
N ILE A 11 21.43 4.49 -18.65
CA ILE A 11 21.78 3.49 -19.67
C ILE A 11 21.82 4.14 -21.05
N TYR A 12 20.78 4.89 -21.45
CA TYR A 12 20.76 5.59 -22.74
C TYR A 12 21.82 6.69 -22.87
N LYS A 13 22.23 7.32 -21.77
CA LYS A 13 23.31 8.31 -21.79
C LYS A 13 24.71 7.73 -21.93
N LYS A 14 24.92 6.47 -21.51
CA LYS A 14 26.22 5.80 -21.56
C LYS A 14 26.37 4.82 -22.73
N SER A 15 25.27 4.49 -23.42
CA SER A 15 25.29 3.57 -24.57
C SER A 15 25.92 4.24 -25.80
N VAL A 16 26.75 3.49 -26.52
CA VAL A 16 27.41 3.93 -27.77
C VAL A 16 26.39 4.13 -28.90
N CYS A 17 25.20 3.51 -28.77
CA CYS A 17 24.08 3.61 -29.70
C CYS A 17 22.99 4.62 -29.29
N GLY A 18 23.21 5.40 -28.23
CA GLY A 18 22.25 6.41 -27.76
C GLY A 18 20.88 5.82 -27.41
N ASP A 19 19.82 6.46 -27.91
CA ASP A 19 18.42 6.15 -27.58
C ASP A 19 17.89 4.83 -28.20
N ASN A 20 18.67 4.13 -29.03
CA ASN A 20 18.33 2.83 -29.62
C ASN A 20 19.27 1.73 -29.09
N ALA A 21 19.26 1.49 -27.78
CA ALA A 21 20.15 0.52 -27.13
C ALA A 21 19.88 -0.94 -27.53
N SER A 22 18.67 -1.28 -27.99
CA SER A 22 18.29 -2.57 -28.59
C SER A 22 18.42 -2.59 -30.12
N GLY A 23 18.97 -1.53 -30.71
CA GLY A 23 19.21 -1.42 -32.15
C GLY A 23 20.54 -2.05 -32.60
N ASN A 24 20.81 -1.93 -33.90
CA ASN A 24 22.10 -2.29 -34.47
C ASN A 24 22.88 -1.00 -34.79
N LEU A 25 24.21 -1.06 -34.67
CA LEU A 25 25.06 -0.01 -35.22
C LEU A 25 24.89 0.04 -36.76
N PRO A 26 25.27 1.15 -37.44
CA PRO A 26 25.28 1.25 -38.91
C PRO A 26 26.08 0.14 -39.63
N ASN A 27 26.93 -0.58 -38.91
CA ASN A 27 27.70 -1.75 -39.32
C ASN A 27 26.97 -3.11 -39.15
N GLY A 28 25.71 -3.12 -38.70
CA GLY A 28 24.89 -4.33 -38.56
C GLY A 28 25.17 -5.17 -37.31
N GLU A 29 26.12 -4.76 -36.47
CA GLU A 29 26.42 -5.39 -35.19
C GLU A 29 25.46 -4.90 -34.09
N PRO A 30 25.03 -5.77 -33.16
CA PRO A 30 24.22 -5.36 -32.02
C PRO A 30 25.00 -4.40 -31.13
N CYS A 31 24.30 -3.41 -30.56
CA CYS A 31 24.91 -2.42 -29.70
C CYS A 31 25.63 -3.06 -28.51
N PRO A 32 26.89 -2.67 -28.21
CA PRO A 32 27.63 -3.24 -27.10
C PRO A 32 26.94 -2.90 -25.79
N ASN A 33 26.87 -3.89 -24.90
CA ASN A 33 26.30 -3.74 -23.57
C ASN A 33 27.01 -2.63 -22.81
N VAL A 34 26.23 -1.80 -22.12
CA VAL A 34 26.79 -0.72 -21.29
C VAL A 34 27.45 -1.31 -20.05
N ASP A 35 28.58 -0.76 -19.63
CA ASP A 35 29.30 -1.13 -18.40
C ASP A 35 28.58 -0.60 -17.14
N ILE A 36 27.31 -0.97 -16.96
CA ILE A 36 26.54 -0.76 -15.73
C ILE A 36 26.44 -2.08 -14.99
N LEU A 37 26.74 -2.03 -13.68
CA LEU A 37 26.56 -3.16 -12.78
C LEU A 37 25.09 -3.58 -12.76
N VAL A 38 24.83 -4.86 -13.02
CA VAL A 38 23.47 -5.46 -12.97
C VAL A 38 22.82 -5.26 -11.60
N TRP A 39 23.62 -5.18 -10.53
CA TRP A 39 23.17 -4.90 -9.16
C TRP A 39 22.49 -3.54 -8.98
N ALA A 40 22.70 -2.57 -9.89
CA ALA A 40 21.99 -1.31 -9.82
C ALA A 40 20.46 -1.50 -9.92
N GLN A 41 20.01 -2.52 -10.66
CA GLN A 41 18.60 -2.88 -10.80
C GLN A 41 17.97 -3.35 -9.49
N THR A 42 18.77 -3.91 -8.56
CA THR A 42 18.29 -4.44 -7.27
C THR A 42 17.54 -3.37 -6.47
N GLY A 43 17.93 -2.10 -6.59
CA GLY A 43 17.23 -0.98 -5.92
C GLY A 43 15.75 -0.87 -6.31
N ALA A 44 15.38 -1.16 -7.56
CA ALA A 44 13.98 -1.14 -7.97
C ALA A 44 13.17 -2.27 -7.30
N TYR A 45 13.73 -3.47 -7.24
CA TYR A 45 13.05 -4.64 -6.66
C TYR A 45 12.86 -4.49 -5.15
N VAL A 46 13.86 -3.95 -4.43
CA VAL A 46 13.74 -3.69 -2.99
C VAL A 46 12.61 -2.69 -2.70
N LEU A 47 12.54 -1.60 -3.47
CA LEU A 47 11.49 -0.59 -3.28
C LEU A 47 10.09 -1.12 -3.60
N ILE A 48 9.96 -1.97 -4.62
CA ILE A 48 8.69 -2.61 -4.95
C ILE A 48 8.27 -3.57 -3.84
N ALA A 49 9.16 -4.43 -3.38
CA ALA A 49 8.87 -5.38 -2.30
C ALA A 49 8.42 -4.68 -1.01
N LEU A 50 9.09 -3.60 -0.62
CA LEU A 50 8.67 -2.80 0.54
C LEU A 50 7.27 -2.20 0.36
N SER A 51 6.99 -1.66 -0.83
CA SER A 51 5.68 -1.07 -1.14
C SER A 51 4.56 -2.12 -1.10
N GLU A 52 4.84 -3.33 -1.60
CA GLU A 52 3.89 -4.44 -1.62
C GLU A 52 3.56 -4.94 -0.22
N ILE A 53 4.55 -5.04 0.67
CA ILE A 53 4.35 -5.42 2.07
C ILE A 53 3.42 -4.43 2.78
N PHE A 54 3.69 -3.13 2.66
CA PHE A 54 2.85 -2.11 3.30
C PHE A 54 1.44 -2.07 2.72
N ALA A 55 1.28 -2.16 1.40
CA ALA A 55 -0.04 -2.10 0.78
C ALA A 55 -0.85 -3.38 1.06
N SER A 56 -0.25 -4.56 0.91
CA SER A 56 -0.97 -5.85 0.98
C SER A 56 -1.36 -6.21 2.41
N ILE A 57 -0.41 -6.14 3.36
CA ILE A 57 -0.67 -6.55 4.75
C ILE A 57 -1.66 -5.58 5.40
N THR A 58 -1.42 -4.27 5.30
CA THR A 58 -2.31 -3.28 5.91
C THR A 58 -3.71 -3.31 5.29
N SER A 59 -3.83 -3.46 3.97
CA SER A 59 -5.16 -3.54 3.34
C SER A 59 -5.94 -4.79 3.74
N LEU A 60 -5.27 -5.95 3.88
CA LEU A 60 -5.91 -7.17 4.35
C LEU A 60 -6.36 -7.07 5.81
N GLU A 61 -5.49 -6.58 6.70
CA GLU A 61 -5.81 -6.36 8.11
C GLU A 61 -6.99 -5.37 8.28
N TYR A 62 -6.95 -4.25 7.54
CA TYR A 62 -8.04 -3.27 7.53
C TYR A 62 -9.34 -3.87 6.97
N ALA A 63 -9.28 -4.57 5.84
CA ALA A 63 -10.43 -5.21 5.23
C ALA A 63 -11.05 -6.27 6.14
N PHE A 64 -10.26 -7.08 6.84
CA PHE A 64 -10.78 -8.11 7.74
C PHE A 64 -11.30 -7.55 9.07
N SER A 65 -10.77 -6.41 9.51
CA SER A 65 -11.24 -5.71 10.71
C SER A 65 -12.57 -4.99 10.48
N LYS A 66 -12.79 -4.44 9.28
CA LYS A 66 -13.99 -3.68 8.93
C LYS A 66 -15.07 -4.48 8.21
N ALA A 67 -14.75 -5.58 7.52
CA ALA A 67 -15.74 -6.36 6.78
C ALA A 67 -16.49 -7.38 7.66
N PRO A 68 -17.83 -7.50 7.53
CA PRO A 68 -18.61 -8.52 8.21
C PRO A 68 -18.19 -9.93 7.77
N LYS A 69 -18.22 -10.90 8.70
CA LYS A 69 -17.65 -12.26 8.55
C LYS A 69 -18.04 -12.98 7.25
N ASN A 70 -19.24 -12.73 6.71
CA ASN A 70 -19.74 -13.37 5.49
C ASN A 70 -19.31 -12.70 4.16
N MET A 71 -18.66 -11.52 4.18
CA MET A 71 -18.29 -10.79 2.96
C MET A 71 -16.79 -10.83 2.63
N ARG A 72 -15.99 -11.56 3.43
CA ARG A 72 -14.54 -11.69 3.25
C ARG A 72 -14.13 -12.21 1.86
N SER A 73 -14.90 -13.15 1.32
CA SER A 73 -14.68 -13.71 -0.02
C SER A 73 -14.96 -12.69 -1.14
N MET A 74 -15.95 -11.81 -0.95
CA MET A 74 -16.27 -10.76 -1.93
C MET A 74 -15.14 -9.73 -2.02
N VAL A 75 -14.55 -9.33 -0.89
CA VAL A 75 -13.42 -8.39 -0.88
C VAL A 75 -12.20 -8.97 -1.60
N GLN A 76 -11.89 -10.24 -1.36
CA GLN A 76 -10.83 -10.97 -2.08
C GLN A 76 -11.12 -11.05 -3.59
N ALA A 77 -12.37 -11.32 -3.99
CA ALA A 77 -12.75 -11.36 -5.40
C ALA A 77 -12.57 -9.99 -6.10
N VAL A 78 -12.91 -8.89 -5.43
CA VAL A 78 -12.66 -7.53 -5.95
C VAL A 78 -11.16 -7.25 -6.07
N ALA A 79 -10.35 -7.66 -5.10
CA ALA A 79 -8.90 -7.51 -5.18
C ALA A 79 -8.31 -8.25 -6.40
N LEU A 80 -8.73 -9.50 -6.63
CA LEU A 80 -8.32 -10.28 -7.80
C LEU A 80 -8.79 -9.65 -9.11
N PHE A 81 -9.99 -9.09 -9.15
CA PHE A 81 -10.50 -8.37 -10.31
C PHE A 81 -9.66 -7.13 -10.64
N MET A 82 -9.28 -6.35 -9.63
CA MET A 82 -8.38 -5.20 -9.82
C MET A 82 -7.00 -5.63 -10.34
N SER A 83 -6.48 -6.77 -9.87
CA SER A 83 -5.24 -7.36 -10.41
C SER A 83 -5.39 -7.77 -11.88
N ALA A 84 -6.54 -8.30 -12.29
CA ALA A 84 -6.82 -8.64 -13.69
C ALA A 84 -6.86 -7.40 -14.59
N ILE A 85 -7.47 -6.30 -14.12
CA ILE A 85 -7.45 -5.02 -14.83
C ILE A 85 -6.01 -4.49 -14.96
N SER A 86 -5.24 -4.55 -13.88
CA SER A 86 -3.83 -4.15 -13.90
C SER A 86 -3.01 -4.93 -14.93
N ALA A 87 -3.21 -6.25 -15.00
CA ALA A 87 -2.55 -7.09 -15.99
C ALA A 87 -2.98 -6.77 -17.43
N ALA A 88 -4.27 -6.49 -17.65
CA ALA A 88 -4.79 -6.09 -18.97
C ALA A 88 -4.20 -4.75 -19.42
N LEU A 89 -4.10 -3.78 -18.51
CA LEU A 89 -3.41 -2.51 -18.78
C LEU A 89 -1.93 -2.75 -19.09
N GLY A 90 -1.25 -3.60 -18.32
CA GLY A 90 0.14 -3.98 -18.60
C GLY A 90 0.34 -4.50 -20.01
N GLN A 91 -0.57 -5.35 -20.51
CA GLN A 91 -0.54 -5.84 -21.88
C GLN A 91 -0.85 -4.76 -22.93
N ALA A 92 -1.74 -3.82 -22.61
CA ALA A 92 -2.02 -2.69 -23.49
C ALA A 92 -0.82 -1.75 -23.66
N PHE A 93 0.06 -1.66 -22.67
CA PHE A 93 1.29 -0.84 -22.72
C PHE A 93 2.52 -1.57 -23.28
N THR A 94 2.43 -2.85 -23.62
CA THR A 94 3.51 -3.61 -24.29
C THR A 94 4.10 -2.92 -25.53
N PRO A 95 3.33 -2.34 -26.48
CA PRO A 95 3.91 -1.69 -27.66
C PRO A 95 4.66 -0.39 -27.34
N LEU A 96 4.39 0.24 -26.19
CA LEU A 96 5.12 1.43 -25.72
C LEU A 96 6.47 1.06 -25.08
N SER A 97 6.76 -0.23 -24.93
CA SER A 97 8.02 -0.72 -24.38
C SER A 97 9.12 -0.93 -25.43
N ALA A 98 8.97 -0.34 -26.62
CA ALA A 98 10.03 -0.26 -27.62
C ALA A 98 10.98 0.91 -27.33
N ASP A 99 12.26 0.76 -27.66
CA ASP A 99 13.21 1.89 -27.69
C ASP A 99 12.72 2.96 -28.67
N PRO A 100 12.79 4.28 -28.36
CA PRO A 100 13.35 4.96 -27.17
C PRO A 100 12.32 5.31 -26.08
N TYR A 101 11.09 4.79 -26.16
CA TYR A 101 9.97 5.22 -25.32
C TYR A 101 9.95 4.62 -23.90
N LEU A 102 10.93 3.77 -23.56
CA LEU A 102 10.95 3.05 -22.30
C LEU A 102 11.10 3.96 -21.07
N VAL A 103 11.90 5.03 -21.17
CA VAL A 103 12.02 6.06 -20.11
C VAL A 103 10.69 6.77 -19.90
N TRP A 104 9.99 7.12 -20.99
CA TRP A 104 8.68 7.75 -20.93
C TRP A 104 7.62 6.82 -20.33
N ASN A 105 7.67 5.53 -20.62
CA ASN A 105 6.76 4.55 -20.03
C ASN A 105 6.93 4.50 -18.50
N TYR A 106 8.17 4.33 -18.02
CA TYR A 106 8.43 4.34 -16.58
C TYR A 106 8.13 5.69 -15.92
N GLY A 107 8.36 6.79 -16.63
CA GLY A 107 8.04 8.16 -16.18
C GLY A 107 6.54 8.37 -16.00
N ILE A 108 5.73 8.04 -17.01
CA ILE A 108 4.27 8.21 -16.96
C ILE A 108 3.66 7.35 -15.85
N VAL A 109 4.07 6.08 -15.74
CA VAL A 109 3.57 5.18 -14.68
C VAL A 109 3.97 5.70 -13.29
N ALA A 110 5.16 6.29 -13.14
CA ALA A 110 5.57 6.91 -11.89
C ALA A 110 4.69 8.12 -11.51
N VAL A 111 4.41 9.00 -12.48
CA VAL A 111 3.55 10.18 -12.25
C VAL A 111 2.12 9.76 -11.95
N LEU A 112 1.56 8.83 -12.71
CA LEU A 112 0.21 8.31 -12.48
C LEU A 112 0.09 7.67 -11.08
N ALA A 113 1.09 6.89 -10.65
CA ALA A 113 1.10 6.31 -9.32
C ALA A 113 1.17 7.38 -8.21
N ALA A 114 1.97 8.43 -8.40
CA ALA A 114 2.08 9.53 -7.44
C ALA A 114 0.76 10.33 -7.34
N VAL A 115 0.12 10.62 -8.48
CA VAL A 115 -1.18 11.30 -8.53
C VAL A 115 -2.26 10.44 -7.90
N ALA A 116 -2.33 9.15 -8.23
CA ALA A 116 -3.29 8.23 -7.62
C ALA A 116 -3.12 8.13 -6.10
N GLY A 117 -1.88 8.05 -5.62
CA GLY A 117 -1.57 8.07 -4.18
C GLY A 117 -1.97 9.39 -3.50
N ALA A 118 -1.72 10.52 -4.14
CA ALA A 118 -2.11 11.83 -3.62
C ALA A 118 -3.64 12.01 -3.56
N ILE A 119 -4.36 11.58 -4.61
CA ILE A 119 -5.82 11.58 -4.63
C ILE A 119 -6.38 10.67 -3.54
N PHE A 120 -5.83 9.47 -3.39
CA PHE A 120 -6.21 8.54 -2.34
C PHE A 120 -6.05 9.19 -0.95
N TRP A 121 -4.89 9.77 -0.68
CA TRP A 121 -4.65 10.48 0.59
C TRP A 121 -5.67 11.61 0.84
N VAL A 122 -5.92 12.46 -0.16
CA VAL A 122 -6.85 13.59 -0.02
C VAL A 122 -8.28 13.11 0.20
N GLN A 123 -8.69 12.02 -0.45
CA GLN A 123 -10.05 11.50 -0.35
C GLN A 123 -10.31 10.76 0.97
N PHE A 124 -9.33 10.01 1.47
CA PHE A 124 -9.48 9.15 2.63
C PHE A 124 -9.11 9.82 3.96
N ARG A 125 -8.37 10.94 3.97
CA ARG A 125 -8.04 11.68 5.22
C ARG A 125 -9.25 12.05 6.08
N GLY A 126 -10.41 12.27 5.46
CA GLY A 126 -11.65 12.59 6.17
C GLY A 126 -12.29 11.36 6.79
N LEU A 127 -12.21 10.22 6.08
CA LEU A 127 -12.71 8.94 6.56
C LEU A 127 -11.87 8.44 7.74
N ASP A 128 -10.53 8.55 7.63
CA ASP A 128 -9.61 8.18 8.70
C ASP A 128 -9.87 9.00 9.99
N ALA A 129 -10.13 10.31 9.87
CA ALA A 129 -10.45 11.16 11.02
C ALA A 129 -11.80 10.80 11.69
N GLU A 130 -12.78 10.37 10.89
CA GLU A 130 -14.08 9.92 11.42
C GLU A 130 -13.97 8.53 12.07
N GLU A 131 -13.11 7.65 11.54
CA GLU A 131 -12.80 6.37 12.19
C GLU A 131 -12.06 6.55 13.52
N ASP A 132 -11.09 7.46 13.59
CA ASP A 132 -10.39 7.77 14.85
C ASP A 132 -11.36 8.32 15.89
N ALA A 133 -12.25 9.23 15.51
CA ALA A 133 -13.29 9.75 16.40
C ALA A 133 -14.24 8.64 16.91
N MET A 134 -14.58 7.66 16.06
CA MET A 134 -15.40 6.51 16.46
C MET A 134 -14.65 5.52 17.35
N ASN A 135 -13.33 5.39 17.20
CA ASN A 135 -12.49 4.56 18.08
C ASN A 135 -12.29 5.18 19.47
N GLU A 136 -12.39 6.51 19.59
CA GLU A 136 -12.26 7.23 20.87
C GLU A 136 -13.54 7.24 21.73
N LEU A 137 -14.69 6.84 21.18
CA LEU A 137 -15.92 6.72 21.95
C LEU A 137 -15.88 5.48 22.86
N PRO A 138 -16.28 5.56 24.14
CA PRO A 138 -16.31 4.41 25.03
C PRO A 138 -17.23 3.33 24.46
N GLU A 139 -16.71 2.10 24.31
CA GLU A 139 -17.46 0.97 23.76
C GLU A 139 -18.84 0.83 24.44
N GLY A 140 -19.90 1.04 23.66
CA GLY A 140 -21.26 0.93 24.15
C GLY A 140 -21.57 -0.50 24.58
N ARG A 141 -21.65 -0.74 25.89
CA ARG A 141 -22.14 -2.00 26.48
C ARG A 141 -23.62 -2.22 26.10
N VAL A 142 -23.88 -2.79 24.94
CA VAL A 142 -25.20 -3.34 24.61
C VAL A 142 -25.25 -4.77 25.13
N GLY A 143 -25.72 -4.92 26.37
CA GLY A 143 -26.01 -6.23 26.96
C GLY A 143 -25.10 -6.67 28.11
N ALA A 144 -24.79 -5.79 29.07
CA ALA A 144 -24.50 -6.25 30.43
C ALA A 144 -25.77 -6.04 31.27
N GLY A 145 -26.69 -7.00 31.19
CA GLY A 145 -27.68 -7.16 32.24
C GLY A 145 -26.93 -7.39 33.56
N THR A 146 -27.02 -6.40 34.45
CA THR A 146 -26.77 -6.47 35.89
C THR A 146 -25.43 -7.06 36.36
N ALA A 147 -24.45 -6.18 36.58
CA ALA A 147 -23.59 -6.27 37.77
C ALA A 147 -23.22 -4.84 38.18
N PRO A 148 -23.64 -4.35 39.36
CA PRO A 148 -23.42 -2.97 39.73
C PRO A 148 -21.93 -2.72 39.94
N SER A 149 -21.52 -1.59 39.37
CA SER A 149 -20.22 -0.95 39.50
C SER A 149 -19.79 -0.88 40.97
N GLY A 150 -18.59 -1.39 41.25
CA GLY A 150 -17.85 -1.02 42.43
C GLY A 150 -17.48 0.45 42.33
N GLY A 151 -18.31 1.30 42.93
CA GLY A 151 -18.10 2.74 43.00
C GLY A 151 -19.01 3.35 44.06
N VAL A 152 -18.39 3.92 45.09
CA VAL A 152 -18.99 4.68 46.21
C VAL A 152 -19.83 3.86 47.21
N LEU A 153 -20.73 2.97 46.79
CA LEU A 153 -21.55 2.14 47.70
C LEU A 153 -20.75 1.08 48.49
N GLY A 154 -19.60 0.64 47.97
CA GLY A 154 -18.71 -0.30 48.65
C GLY A 154 -17.95 0.30 49.83
N HIS A 155 -17.82 1.63 49.89
CA HIS A 155 -17.19 2.31 51.03
C HIS A 155 -18.17 2.43 52.21
N GLU A 156 -19.42 2.82 51.95
CA GLU A 156 -20.46 2.91 53.00
C GLU A 156 -20.80 1.56 53.62
N MET A 157 -20.81 0.48 52.82
CA MET A 157 -21.05 -0.88 53.34
C MET A 157 -19.89 -1.40 54.21
N ASN A 158 -18.66 -0.92 54.02
CA ASN A 158 -17.52 -1.34 54.82
C ASN A 158 -17.46 -0.60 56.17
N GLU A 159 -17.88 0.67 56.21
CA GLU A 159 -18.06 1.42 57.47
C GLU A 159 -19.19 0.85 58.34
N LEU A 160 -20.30 0.41 57.73
CA LEU A 160 -21.39 -0.26 58.46
C LEU A 160 -20.99 -1.67 58.96
N ALA A 161 -20.13 -2.38 58.23
CA ALA A 161 -19.63 -3.69 58.64
C ALA A 161 -18.63 -3.60 59.82
N GLU A 162 -17.81 -2.55 59.90
CA GLU A 162 -16.94 -2.31 61.06
C GLU A 162 -17.71 -1.84 62.30
N SER A 163 -18.80 -1.09 62.13
CA SER A 163 -19.68 -0.68 63.25
C SER A 163 -20.46 -1.85 63.87
N GLY A 164 -20.72 -2.93 63.12
CA GLY A 164 -21.47 -4.10 63.59
C GLY A 164 -20.68 -5.11 64.42
N LYS A 165 -19.36 -4.95 64.54
CA LYS A 165 -18.46 -5.87 65.26
C LYS A 165 -18.13 -5.46 66.70
N LYS A 166 -18.71 -4.35 67.20
CA LYS A 166 -18.41 -3.77 68.52
C LYS A 166 -19.51 -3.92 69.59
N TYR A 167 -20.50 -4.78 69.37
CA TYR A 167 -21.47 -5.17 70.39
C TYR A 167 -21.59 -6.68 70.48
#